data_AF-A0A447JFD5-F1
#
_entry.id   AF-A0A447JFD5-F1
#
_cell.length_a   1.000
_cell.length_b   1.000
_cell.length_c   1.000
_cell.angle_alpha   90.00
_cell.angle_beta   90.00
_cell.angle_gamma   90.00
#
_symmetry.space_group_name_H-M   'P 1'
#
loop_
_entity.id
_entity.type
_entity.pdbx_description
1 polymer ?
#
loop_
_entity_poly.entity_id
_entity_poly.type
_entity_poly.pdbx_seq_one_letter_code
_entity_poly.pdbx_strand_id
1 'polypeptide(L)'
;MKTRDSQASDVIIIGGGATGAGIARDCALRGLRVILVERHDIATGATGRNHGLLHSGARYAVTDAESARECISENQILKRIARHCVEPTDGLFITLPEDDLAFQATFIHACEAAGIRG
;
A
#
# COMPACT_ATOMS: atom_id res chain seq x y z
N MET A 1 32.89 -29.88 1.57
CA MET A 1 32.24 -28.62 1.96
C MET A 1 32.32 -27.67 0.77
N LYS A 2 31.23 -27.40 0.04
CA LYS A 2 31.24 -26.43 -1.06
C LYS A 2 31.39 -25.04 -0.45
N THR A 3 32.48 -24.35 -0.77
CA THR A 3 32.69 -22.94 -0.46
C THR A 3 31.58 -22.14 -1.14
N ARG A 4 30.72 -21.46 -0.35
CA ARG A 4 29.74 -20.53 -0.89
C ARG A 4 30.53 -19.41 -1.58
N ASP A 5 30.29 -19.24 -2.87
CA ASP A 5 30.88 -18.14 -3.64
C ASP A 5 30.43 -16.81 -3.01
N SER A 6 31.41 -15.97 -2.66
CA SER A 6 31.22 -14.69 -1.96
C SER A 6 30.48 -13.64 -2.80
N GLN A 7 30.06 -13.99 -4.02
CA GLN A 7 29.41 -13.11 -5.00
C GLN A 7 28.00 -13.56 -5.44
N ALA A 8 27.50 -14.71 -4.97
CA ALA A 8 26.16 -15.17 -5.36
C ALA A 8 25.07 -14.42 -4.59
N SER A 9 24.10 -13.79 -5.25
CA SER A 9 22.88 -13.32 -4.58
C SER A 9 21.93 -14.49 -4.31
N ASP A 10 21.14 -14.39 -3.25
CA ASP A 10 20.08 -15.37 -2.95
C ASP A 10 18.79 -15.01 -3.70
N VAL A 11 18.53 -13.72 -3.93
CA VAL A 11 17.38 -13.21 -4.67
C VAL A 11 17.81 -12.05 -5.58
N ILE A 12 17.35 -12.08 -6.83
CA ILE A 12 17.46 -10.95 -7.77
C ILE A 12 16.05 -10.45 -8.07
N ILE A 13 15.84 -9.14 -7.90
CA ILE A 13 14.56 -8.46 -8.12
C ILE A 13 14.73 -7.50 -9.29
N ILE A 14 13.84 -7.60 -10.28
CA ILE A 14 13.85 -6.75 -11.47
C ILE A 14 12.69 -5.76 -11.36
N GLY A 15 13.01 -4.48 -11.29
CA GLY A 15 12.06 -3.37 -11.13
C GLY A 15 12.15 -2.69 -9.75
N GLY A 16 12.47 -1.41 -9.74
CA GLY A 16 12.59 -0.54 -8.56
C GLY A 16 11.36 0.30 -8.28
N GLY A 17 10.16 -0.21 -8.61
CA GLY A 17 8.89 0.35 -8.13
C GLY A 17 8.59 -0.03 -6.68
N ALA A 18 7.45 0.43 -6.15
CA ALA A 18 7.01 0.13 -4.79
C ALA A 18 6.98 -1.38 -4.48
N THR A 19 6.49 -2.20 -5.42
CA THR A 19 6.45 -3.66 -5.29
C THR A 19 7.85 -4.26 -5.14
N GLY A 20 8.77 -3.93 -6.05
CA GLY A 20 10.13 -4.45 -6.01
C GLY A 20 10.90 -3.99 -4.77
N ALA A 21 10.76 -2.72 -4.39
CA ALA A 21 11.34 -2.19 -3.16
C ALA A 21 10.77 -2.87 -1.90
N GLY A 22 9.46 -3.13 -1.86
CA GLY A 22 8.81 -3.85 -0.76
C GLY A 22 9.32 -5.28 -0.62
N ILE A 23 9.41 -6.01 -1.73
CA ILE A 23 9.97 -7.37 -1.76
C ILE A 23 11.44 -7.36 -1.34
N ALA A 24 12.24 -6.41 -1.84
CA ALA A 24 13.64 -6.29 -1.47
C ALA A 24 13.81 -6.08 0.04
N ARG A 25 12.98 -5.21 0.62
CA ARG A 25 12.96 -4.94 2.06
C ARG A 25 12.58 -6.20 2.86
N ASP A 26 11.53 -6.92 2.48
CA ASP A 26 11.13 -8.15 3.17
C ASP A 26 12.22 -9.22 3.10
N CYS A 27 12.78 -9.48 1.92
CA CYS A 27 13.87 -10.44 1.75
C CYS A 27 15.12 -10.05 2.55
N ALA A 28 15.50 -8.76 2.56
CA ALA A 28 16.63 -8.28 3.35
C ALA A 28 16.40 -8.44 4.85
N LEU A 29 15.18 -8.16 5.35
CA LEU A 29 14.81 -8.37 6.75
C LEU A 29 14.85 -9.84 7.18
N ARG A 30 14.69 -10.77 6.22
CA ARG A 30 14.86 -12.22 6.44
C ARG A 30 16.31 -12.70 6.34
N GLY A 31 17.27 -11.79 6.12
CA GLY A 31 18.70 -12.10 6.05
C GLY A 31 19.19 -12.65 4.71
N LEU A 32 18.40 -12.50 3.64
CA LEU A 32 18.80 -12.91 2.30
C LEU A 32 19.72 -11.88 1.64
N ARG A 33 20.67 -12.32 0.81
CA ARG A 33 21.47 -11.43 -0.04
C ARG A 33 20.67 -11.05 -1.28
N VAL A 34 20.18 -9.82 -1.31
CA VAL A 34 19.26 -9.32 -2.35
C VAL A 34 19.99 -8.36 -3.29
N ILE A 35 19.78 -8.51 -4.59
CA ILE A 35 20.12 -7.51 -5.60
C ILE A 35 18.83 -7.03 -6.23
N LEU A 36 18.58 -5.72 -6.20
CA LEU A 36 17.50 -5.07 -6.95
C LEU A 36 18.11 -4.32 -8.13
N VAL A 37 17.57 -4.53 -9.33
CA VAL A 37 17.96 -3.81 -10.54
C VAL A 37 16.77 -3.04 -11.10
N GLU A 38 17.01 -1.78 -11.47
CA GLU A 38 16.04 -0.90 -12.13
C GLU A 38 16.70 -0.34 -13.40
N ARG A 39 15.92 -0.23 -14.47
CA ARG A 39 16.39 0.28 -15.76
C ARG A 39 16.66 1.79 -15.70
N HIS A 40 15.86 2.51 -14.92
CA HIS A 40 15.94 3.96 -14.74
C HIS A 40 16.30 4.30 -13.28
N ASP A 41 15.77 5.41 -12.77
CA ASP A 41 15.85 5.70 -11.34
C ASP A 41 14.71 5.01 -10.58
N ILE A 42 14.88 4.84 -9.27
CA ILE A 42 13.88 4.25 -8.38
C ILE A 42 12.55 5.00 -8.51
N ALA A 43 11.45 4.25 -8.46
CA ALA A 43 10.08 4.75 -8.60
C ALA A 43 9.74 5.47 -9.92
N THR A 44 10.58 5.44 -10.96
CA THR A 44 10.29 6.11 -12.26
C THR A 44 9.01 5.59 -12.96
N GLY A 45 8.56 4.38 -12.66
CA GLY A 45 7.39 3.73 -13.27
C GLY A 45 6.03 4.25 -12.80
N ALA A 46 5.05 3.35 -12.62
CA ALA A 46 3.73 3.68 -12.08
C ALA A 46 3.81 4.27 -10.66
N THR A 47 4.79 3.82 -9.86
CA THR A 47 5.01 4.32 -8.50
C THR A 47 5.27 5.83 -8.45
N GLY A 48 6.00 6.41 -9.40
CA GLY A 48 6.24 7.86 -9.45
C GLY A 48 5.13 8.66 -10.12
N ARG A 49 4.18 7.97 -10.77
CA ARG A 49 3.06 8.57 -11.52
C ARG A 49 1.71 8.31 -10.85
N ASN A 50 1.69 8.34 -9.51
CA ASN A 50 0.46 8.16 -8.72
C ASN A 50 -0.01 9.52 -8.15
N HIS A 51 -1.18 9.56 -7.52
CA HIS A 51 -1.75 10.79 -6.96
C HIS A 51 -1.11 11.27 -5.65
N GLY A 52 -0.13 10.54 -5.12
CA GLY A 52 0.52 10.83 -3.84
C GLY A 52 -0.34 10.51 -2.62
N LEU A 53 -1.42 9.75 -2.78
CA LEU A 53 -2.40 9.52 -1.73
C LEU A 53 -2.38 8.07 -1.23
N LEU A 54 -2.14 7.92 0.07
CA LEU A 54 -2.35 6.66 0.78
C LEU A 54 -3.79 6.61 1.32
N HIS A 55 -4.73 6.21 0.45
CA HIS A 55 -6.15 6.20 0.77
C HIS A 55 -6.52 5.09 1.78
N SER A 56 -7.65 5.27 2.47
CA SER A 56 -8.18 4.28 3.42
C SER A 56 -8.84 3.07 2.77
N GLY A 57 -9.21 3.16 1.48
CA GLY A 57 -9.99 2.14 0.78
C GLY A 57 -11.51 2.32 0.93
N ALA A 58 -11.97 3.45 1.49
CA ALA A 58 -13.39 3.71 1.75
C ALA A 58 -14.27 3.57 0.50
N ARG A 59 -13.75 3.92 -0.68
CA ARG A 59 -14.43 3.72 -1.97
C ARG A 59 -14.91 2.27 -2.18
N TYR A 60 -14.19 1.29 -1.65
CA TYR A 60 -14.49 -0.13 -1.81
C TYR A 60 -15.40 -0.68 -0.72
N ALA A 61 -15.64 0.06 0.37
CA ALA A 61 -16.27 -0.47 1.58
C ALA A 61 -17.62 -1.19 1.31
N VAL A 62 -18.43 -0.65 0.40
CA VAL A 62 -19.75 -1.20 0.05
C VAL A 62 -19.66 -2.27 -1.05
N THR A 63 -18.76 -2.09 -2.03
CA THR A 63 -18.71 -2.94 -3.23
C THR A 63 -17.76 -4.14 -3.10
N ASP A 64 -16.73 -4.01 -2.27
CA ASP A 64 -15.68 -4.99 -2.04
C ASP A 64 -15.07 -4.78 -0.64
N ALA A 65 -15.73 -5.37 0.35
CA ALA A 65 -15.36 -5.24 1.75
C ALA A 65 -14.02 -5.93 2.09
N GLU A 66 -13.57 -6.90 1.28
CA GLU A 66 -12.27 -7.54 1.46
C GLU A 66 -11.15 -6.57 1.09
N SER A 67 -11.21 -6.00 -0.12
CA SER A 67 -10.26 -4.97 -0.56
C SER A 67 -10.22 -3.77 0.39
N ALA A 68 -11.36 -3.34 0.93
CA ALA A 68 -11.42 -2.25 1.91
C ALA A 68 -10.65 -2.58 3.20
N ARG A 69 -10.79 -3.81 3.72
CA ARG A 69 -10.09 -4.28 4.93
C ARG A 69 -8.59 -4.39 4.71
N GLU A 70 -8.18 -4.96 3.59
CA GLU A 70 -6.77 -5.08 3.24
C GLU A 70 -6.13 -3.70 3.08
N CYS A 71 -6.80 -2.79 2.37
CA CYS A 71 -6.34 -1.41 2.19
C CYS A 71 -6.10 -0.71 3.51
N ILE A 72 -7.06 -0.73 4.45
CA ILE A 72 -6.89 -0.03 5.72
C ILE A 72 -5.85 -0.71 6.62
N SER A 73 -5.75 -2.05 6.59
CA SER A 73 -4.71 -2.79 7.31
C SER A 73 -3.31 -2.37 6.86
N GLU A 74 -3.06 -2.40 5.55
CA GLU A 74 -1.77 -1.99 4.96
C GLU A 74 -1.50 -0.49 5.15
N ASN A 75 -2.53 0.36 5.08
CA ASN A 75 -2.42 1.79 5.37
C ASN A 75 -1.82 2.03 6.78
N GLN A 76 -2.33 1.31 7.80
CA GLN A 76 -1.82 1.44 9.17
C GLN A 76 -0.40 0.90 9.32
N ILE A 77 -0.06 -0.18 8.62
CA ILE A 77 1.31 -0.74 8.61
C ILE A 77 2.28 0.28 8.00
N LEU A 78 1.94 0.85 6.84
CA LEU A 78 2.77 1.85 6.16
C LEU A 78 2.96 3.11 7.02
N LYS A 79 1.89 3.61 7.65
CA LYS A 79 1.97 4.72 8.62
C LYS A 79 2.87 4.39 9.81
N ARG A 80 2.94 3.12 10.24
CA ARG A 80 3.83 2.71 11.34
C ARG A 80 5.29 2.66 10.90
N ILE A 81 5.60 2.06 9.75
CA ILE A 81 6.99 1.82 9.31
C ILE A 81 7.62 3.02 8.60
N ALA A 82 6.81 3.89 8.00
CA ALA A 82 7.24 5.03 7.19
C ALA A 82 6.49 6.32 7.56
N ARG A 83 6.24 6.53 8.86
CA ARG A 83 5.50 7.71 9.38
C ARG A 83 6.01 9.07 8.88
N HIS A 84 7.28 9.17 8.50
CA HIS A 84 7.90 10.40 8.02
C HIS A 84 7.64 10.67 6.53
N CYS A 85 7.07 9.70 5.82
CA CYS A 85 6.68 9.81 4.41
C CYS A 85 5.18 10.01 4.23
N VAL A 86 4.37 9.98 5.30
CA VAL A 86 2.91 10.01 5.23
C VAL A 86 2.38 11.13 6.11
N GLU A 87 1.75 12.11 5.47
CA GLU A 87 1.06 13.20 6.15
C GLU A 87 -0.44 12.88 6.33
N PRO A 88 -1.08 13.28 7.44
CA PRO A 88 -2.54 13.21 7.58
C PRO A 88 -3.21 14.25 6.69
N THR A 89 -4.11 13.81 5.81
CA THR A 89 -4.81 14.69 4.85
C THR A 89 -6.32 14.73 5.02
N ASP A 90 -6.87 13.94 5.96
CA ASP A 90 -8.30 13.66 6.13
C ASP A 90 -9.03 13.33 4.81
N GLY A 91 -10.35 13.13 4.87
CA GLY A 91 -11.15 12.83 3.70
C GLY A 91 -12.60 13.21 3.93
N LEU A 92 -13.26 13.73 2.89
CA LEU A 92 -14.67 14.10 2.95
C LEU A 92 -15.48 13.20 2.01
N PHE A 93 -16.61 12.72 2.52
CA PHE A 93 -17.64 12.07 1.72
C PHE A 93 -18.86 13.01 1.66
N ILE A 94 -19.31 13.34 0.45
CA ILE A 94 -20.37 14.33 0.22
C ILE A 94 -21.49 13.65 -0.57
N THR A 95 -22.73 13.87 -0.14
CA THR A 95 -23.95 13.46 -0.85
C THR A 95 -24.63 14.70 -1.46
N LEU A 96 -25.16 14.55 -2.67
CA LEU A 96 -25.96 15.56 -3.35
C LEU A 96 -27.44 15.42 -2.97
N PRO A 97 -28.27 16.47 -3.14
CA PRO A 97 -29.70 16.40 -2.83
C PRO A 97 -30.48 15.32 -3.58
N GLU A 98 -30.01 14.94 -4.76
CA GLU A 98 -30.54 13.87 -5.60
C GLU A 98 -30.12 12.45 -5.18
N ASP A 99 -29.15 12.32 -4.26
CA ASP A 99 -28.67 11.02 -3.79
C ASP A 99 -29.62 10.40 -2.75
N ASP A 100 -29.67 9.08 -2.71
CA ASP A 100 -30.43 8.34 -1.70
C ASP A 100 -29.82 8.55 -0.30
N LEU A 101 -30.62 9.13 0.61
CA LEU A 101 -30.24 9.37 2.01
C LEU A 101 -29.89 8.06 2.75
N ALA A 102 -30.41 6.91 2.32
CA ALA A 102 -30.07 5.63 2.94
C ALA A 102 -28.64 5.14 2.60
N PHE A 103 -28.07 5.60 1.48
CA PHE A 103 -26.73 5.21 1.08
C PHE A 103 -25.67 5.72 2.06
N GLN A 104 -25.86 6.92 2.63
CA GLN A 104 -24.94 7.48 3.61
C GLN A 104 -24.76 6.56 4.83
N ALA A 105 -25.85 6.08 5.41
CA ALA A 105 -25.80 5.17 6.56
C ALA A 105 -25.14 3.84 6.20
N THR A 106 -25.46 3.31 5.01
CA THR A 106 -24.85 2.08 4.48
C THR A 106 -23.34 2.23 4.31
N PHE A 107 -22.90 3.36 3.74
CA PHE A 107 -21.49 3.66 3.51
C PHE A 107 -20.71 3.79 4.82
N ILE A 108 -21.24 4.51 5.80
CA ILE A 108 -20.62 4.66 7.13
C ILE A 108 -20.48 3.29 7.79
N HIS A 109 -21.55 2.50 7.82
CA HIS A 109 -21.52 1.17 8.42
C HIS A 109 -20.50 0.25 7.74
N ALA A 110 -20.43 0.29 6.41
CA ALA A 110 -19.46 -0.49 5.65
C ALA A 110 -18.01 -0.07 5.95
N CYS A 111 -17.74 1.24 6.09
CA CYS A 111 -16.43 1.74 6.48
C CYS A 111 -16.02 1.26 7.87
N GLU A 112 -16.93 1.36 8.85
CA GLU A 112 -16.70 0.89 10.22
C GLU A 112 -16.44 -0.63 10.26
N ALA A 113 -17.23 -1.41 9.52
CA ALA A 113 -17.07 -2.86 9.40
C ALA A 113 -15.77 -3.28 8.69
N ALA A 114 -15.19 -2.40 7.89
CA ALA A 114 -13.86 -2.56 7.31
C ALA A 114 -12.73 -2.10 8.25
N GLY A 115 -13.04 -1.36 9.32
CA GLY A 115 -12.06 -0.78 10.25
C GLY A 115 -11.57 0.61 9.85
N ILE A 116 -12.23 1.24 8.86
CA ILE A 116 -11.96 2.61 8.43
C ILE A 116 -12.70 3.55 9.39
N ARG A 117 -11.93 4.26 10.22
CA ARG A 117 -12.47 5.26 11.14
C ARG A 117 -12.15 6.65 10.60
N GLY A 118 -13.19 7.49 10.54
CA GLY A 118 -13.10 8.94 10.30
C GLY A 118 -12.88 9.68 11.61
#